data_AF-A0A671VR12-F1
#
_entry.id   AF-A0A671VR12-F1
#
_cell.length_a   1.000
_cell.length_b   1.000
_cell.length_c   1.000
_cell.angle_alpha   90.00
_cell.angle_beta   90.00
_cell.angle_gamma   90.00
#
_symmetry.space_group_name_H-M   'P 1'
#
loop_
_entity.id
_entity.type
_entity.pdbx_description
1 polymer ?
#
loop_
_entity_poly.entity_id
_entity_poly.type
_entity_poly.pdbx_seq_one_letter_code
_entity_poly.pdbx_strand_id
1 'polypeptide(L)'
;SLLSKISLYFKGVDPNHRHRLGWTALMVAAMNRQHSVVKVLLEAGADPNVGDHFNNVYDTSREKGIHSLEGKRKEKEKKALWRDWRKWVVLVSREDEFSSRLSSRAGFRNCTALHYATLADDPRTVSMLLEAGANPLQTNGLGHTARAYAKEGDVSTVLQEWEGKFQEAQARREAEERRRFPLERRLKEHIIGQEGAINTVASAIRRKENGWYDEEHPLVFLFLGSSGIGKSLTSFTPSTSLLGFIRMDMSEFQEKHEVAKFIGSPPGYVGHEEGGQLTKLLKACPNAVVLFDEVDKAHPDVLTIMLQLFDEGRLTDGKGKTIECKDAIFIMTSNVASDDIAQHALQLRQEAEEVSRRKLADNLADVQKVDDIKISRQFKESVIRPILKAHFRRDEFLGRINEIVYFLPFCHSELLQLVSKELSFWAKKAKQRHDITLQWDRPVLDLLAGGYNMHYGARSIKHEVERRVVNQLAAAYEQELLPKGCILRLSVQSEDQEERSTPSLRLEVVGEDSSSRMLDIRPPLSPEH
;
A
#
# COMPACT_ATOMS: atom_id res chain seq x y z
N SER A 1 -44.15 -7.10 6.41
CA SER A 1 -43.36 -5.99 5.85
C SER A 1 -43.38 -6.09 4.33
N LEU A 2 -43.64 -5.01 3.58
CA LEU A 2 -43.67 -5.01 2.10
C LEU A 2 -42.42 -5.67 1.47
N LEU A 3 -41.26 -5.55 2.13
CA LEU A 3 -40.01 -6.23 1.78
C LEU A 3 -40.16 -7.76 1.65
N SER A 4 -40.95 -8.39 2.52
CA SER A 4 -41.21 -9.85 2.44
C SER A 4 -42.08 -10.26 1.24
N LYS A 5 -42.93 -9.35 0.73
CA LYS A 5 -43.78 -9.60 -0.45
C LYS A 5 -43.03 -9.36 -1.76
N ILE A 6 -42.13 -8.37 -1.80
CA ILE A 6 -41.28 -8.06 -2.96
C ILE A 6 -40.16 -9.09 -3.08
N SER A 7 -39.54 -9.48 -1.97
CA SER A 7 -38.60 -10.62 -1.90
C SER A 7 -39.23 -11.91 -2.42
N LEU A 8 -40.54 -12.12 -2.21
CA LEU A 8 -41.25 -13.29 -2.75
C LEU A 8 -41.37 -13.27 -4.29
N TYR A 9 -41.51 -12.10 -4.91
CA TYR A 9 -41.62 -11.95 -6.38
C TYR A 9 -40.27 -12.13 -7.09
N PHE A 10 -39.16 -11.82 -6.42
CA PHE A 10 -37.80 -11.96 -6.95
C PHE A 10 -37.06 -13.21 -6.43
N LYS A 11 -37.76 -14.17 -5.79
CA LYS A 11 -37.16 -15.45 -5.36
C LYS A 11 -36.54 -16.18 -6.57
N GLY A 12 -35.23 -16.02 -6.75
CA GLY A 12 -34.41 -16.70 -7.76
C GLY A 12 -33.87 -15.83 -8.90
N VAL A 13 -34.19 -14.53 -8.98
CA VAL A 13 -33.69 -13.64 -10.04
C VAL A 13 -32.70 -12.64 -9.46
N ASP A 14 -31.45 -12.69 -9.93
CA ASP A 14 -30.42 -11.72 -9.57
C ASP A 14 -30.75 -10.34 -10.20
N PRO A 15 -31.04 -9.29 -9.39
CA PRO A 15 -31.37 -7.96 -9.90
C PRO A 15 -30.19 -7.27 -10.61
N ASN A 16 -28.96 -7.75 -10.38
CA ASN A 16 -27.74 -7.26 -11.02
C ASN A 16 -27.35 -8.06 -12.26
N HIS A 17 -28.18 -9.00 -12.69
CA HIS A 17 -27.94 -9.76 -13.91
C HIS A 17 -27.78 -8.82 -15.10
N ARG A 18 -26.69 -9.02 -15.84
CA ARG A 18 -26.35 -8.22 -17.00
C ARG A 18 -26.96 -8.81 -18.25
N HIS A 19 -27.54 -7.95 -19.08
CA HIS A 19 -27.89 -8.31 -20.43
C HIS A 19 -26.64 -8.76 -21.20
N ARG A 20 -26.81 -9.61 -22.22
CA ARG A 20 -25.71 -10.12 -23.07
C ARG A 20 -24.81 -9.03 -23.68
N LEU A 21 -25.37 -7.83 -23.84
CA LEU A 21 -24.69 -6.64 -24.36
C LEU A 21 -24.10 -5.73 -23.27
N GLY A 22 -24.38 -5.95 -21.98
CA GLY A 22 -23.60 -5.37 -20.87
C GLY A 22 -24.36 -4.64 -19.76
N TRP A 23 -25.58 -4.17 -20.03
CA TRP A 23 -26.35 -3.31 -19.12
C TRP A 23 -27.20 -4.08 -18.11
N THR A 24 -27.63 -3.43 -17.02
CA THR A 24 -28.54 -3.99 -16.02
C THR A 24 -29.97 -3.48 -16.19
N ALA A 25 -30.95 -4.16 -15.58
CA ALA A 25 -32.35 -3.72 -15.57
C ALA A 25 -32.51 -2.33 -14.92
N LEU A 26 -31.68 -2.01 -13.91
CA LEU A 26 -31.71 -0.72 -13.24
C LEU A 26 -31.30 0.44 -14.17
N MET A 27 -30.32 0.23 -15.06
CA MET A 27 -29.90 1.23 -16.05
C MET A 27 -31.02 1.52 -17.06
N VAL A 28 -31.72 0.48 -17.53
CA VAL A 28 -32.86 0.60 -18.47
C VAL A 28 -33.99 1.38 -17.81
N ALA A 29 -34.34 1.03 -16.58
CA ALA A 29 -35.39 1.70 -15.82
C ALA A 29 -35.05 3.18 -15.56
N ALA A 30 -33.78 3.46 -15.26
CA ALA A 30 -33.29 4.83 -15.03
C ALA A 30 -33.34 5.69 -16.30
N MET A 31 -32.84 5.18 -17.43
CA MET A 31 -32.85 5.92 -18.72
C MET A 31 -34.28 6.23 -19.19
N ASN A 32 -35.22 5.31 -18.94
CA ASN A 32 -36.61 5.44 -19.38
C ASN A 32 -37.51 6.14 -18.35
N ARG A 33 -36.95 6.73 -17.29
CA ARG A 33 -37.69 7.47 -16.25
C ARG A 33 -38.80 6.65 -15.57
N GLN A 34 -38.55 5.35 -15.37
CA GLN A 34 -39.52 4.42 -14.77
C GLN A 34 -39.38 4.36 -13.25
N HIS A 35 -39.91 5.37 -12.55
CA HIS A 35 -39.66 5.53 -11.11
C HIS A 35 -40.07 4.31 -10.27
N SER A 36 -41.24 3.73 -10.56
CA SER A 36 -41.76 2.58 -9.82
C SER A 36 -40.88 1.34 -9.99
N VAL A 37 -40.31 1.13 -11.18
CA VAL A 37 -39.43 -0.01 -11.47
C VAL A 37 -38.07 0.19 -10.80
N VAL A 38 -37.51 1.40 -10.87
CA VAL A 38 -36.28 1.75 -10.17
C VAL A 38 -36.41 1.48 -8.68
N LYS A 39 -37.50 1.93 -8.05
CA LYS A 39 -37.75 1.69 -6.62
C LYS A 39 -37.81 0.20 -6.28
N VAL A 40 -38.55 -0.60 -7.03
CA VAL A 40 -38.67 -2.05 -6.81
C VAL A 40 -37.33 -2.76 -6.99
N LEU A 41 -36.53 -2.37 -7.99
CA LEU A 41 -35.21 -2.96 -8.23
C LEU A 41 -34.22 -2.64 -7.11
N LEU A 42 -34.21 -1.40 -6.61
CA LEU A 42 -33.36 -1.00 -5.49
C LEU A 42 -33.78 -1.72 -4.20
N GLU A 43 -35.09 -1.84 -3.92
CA GLU A 43 -35.61 -2.62 -2.79
C GLU A 43 -35.29 -4.12 -2.90
N ALA A 44 -35.12 -4.64 -4.13
CA ALA A 44 -34.70 -6.01 -4.40
C ALA A 44 -33.16 -6.23 -4.29
N GLY A 45 -32.37 -5.17 -4.06
CA GLY A 45 -30.91 -5.26 -3.93
C GLY A 45 -30.11 -5.02 -5.22
N ALA A 46 -30.69 -4.32 -6.20
CA ALA A 46 -29.92 -3.84 -7.35
C ALA A 46 -28.85 -2.82 -6.90
N ASP A 47 -27.61 -3.02 -7.33
CA ASP A 47 -26.49 -2.12 -7.04
C ASP A 47 -26.43 -0.99 -8.09
N PRO A 48 -26.63 0.28 -7.67
CA PRO A 48 -26.61 1.42 -8.59
C PRO A 48 -25.21 1.76 -9.14
N ASN A 49 -24.14 1.22 -8.56
CA ASN A 49 -22.75 1.51 -8.92
C ASN A 49 -22.16 0.58 -9.99
N VAL A 50 -22.93 -0.41 -10.41
CA VAL A 50 -22.57 -1.30 -11.52
C VAL A 50 -22.49 -0.47 -12.80
N GLY A 51 -21.33 -0.50 -13.48
CA GLY A 51 -21.11 0.18 -14.76
C GLY A 51 -21.46 -0.68 -15.97
N ASP A 52 -21.96 -0.07 -17.04
CA ASP A 52 -22.32 -0.76 -18.29
C ASP A 52 -21.08 -1.31 -19.00
N HIS A 53 -21.16 -2.52 -19.57
CA HIS A 53 -20.09 -3.07 -20.41
C HIS A 53 -20.25 -2.71 -21.89
N PHE A 54 -21.38 -2.13 -22.28
CA PHE A 54 -21.61 -1.66 -23.63
C PHE A 54 -20.71 -0.46 -23.93
N ASN A 55 -19.85 -0.58 -24.95
CA ASN A 55 -19.03 0.55 -25.41
C ASN A 55 -19.82 1.37 -26.45
N ASN A 56 -19.61 1.09 -27.74
CA ASN A 56 -20.43 1.60 -28.83
C ASN A 56 -20.92 0.42 -29.70
N VAL A 57 -21.81 0.69 -30.65
CA VAL A 57 -22.42 -0.35 -31.49
C VAL A 57 -21.38 -1.15 -32.29
N TYR A 58 -20.33 -0.50 -32.79
CA TYR A 58 -19.32 -1.10 -33.65
C TYR A 58 -18.32 -1.97 -32.88
N ASP A 59 -17.81 -1.46 -31.76
CA ASP A 59 -16.86 -2.16 -30.90
C ASP A 59 -17.54 -3.34 -30.21
N THR A 60 -18.77 -3.16 -29.70
CA THR A 60 -19.53 -4.25 -29.09
C THR A 60 -19.87 -5.34 -30.12
N SER A 61 -20.17 -4.97 -31.37
CA SER A 61 -20.36 -5.89 -32.49
C SER A 61 -19.10 -6.72 -32.77
N ARG A 62 -17.92 -6.08 -32.79
CA ARG A 62 -16.62 -6.75 -32.97
C ARG A 62 -16.28 -7.67 -31.81
N GLU A 63 -16.43 -7.20 -30.57
CA GLU A 63 -16.12 -7.98 -29.36
C GLU A 63 -17.02 -9.21 -29.20
N LYS A 64 -18.31 -9.08 -29.55
CA LYS A 64 -19.30 -10.16 -29.36
C LYS A 64 -19.50 -11.03 -30.61
N GLY A 65 -18.96 -10.65 -31.76
CA GLY A 65 -19.16 -11.36 -33.04
C GLY A 65 -20.60 -11.28 -33.57
N ILE A 66 -21.31 -10.18 -33.29
CA ILE A 66 -22.74 -9.98 -33.64
C ILE A 66 -22.83 -8.85 -34.69
N HIS A 67 -23.86 -8.82 -35.54
CA HIS A 67 -24.00 -7.79 -36.58
C HIS A 67 -24.29 -6.39 -36.00
N SER A 68 -23.66 -5.34 -36.56
CA SER A 68 -23.76 -3.96 -36.06
C SER A 68 -25.02 -3.22 -36.51
N LEU A 69 -25.32 -3.18 -37.82
CA LEU A 69 -26.34 -2.31 -38.42
C LEU A 69 -27.33 -3.03 -39.34
N GLU A 70 -26.89 -4.08 -40.04
CA GLU A 70 -27.69 -4.66 -41.12
C GLU A 70 -27.39 -6.15 -41.25
N GLY A 71 -28.41 -6.98 -41.09
CA GLY A 71 -28.31 -8.39 -41.46
C GLY A 71 -28.18 -8.47 -42.97
N LYS A 72 -26.94 -8.60 -43.50
CA LYS A 72 -26.78 -8.94 -44.92
C LYS A 72 -27.53 -10.25 -45.18
N ARG A 73 -28.62 -10.16 -45.93
CA ARG A 73 -29.28 -11.27 -46.63
C ARG A 73 -28.21 -12.04 -47.41
N LYS A 74 -27.61 -13.07 -46.80
CA LYS A 74 -27.14 -14.22 -47.59
C LYS A 74 -28.35 -15.12 -47.76
N GLU A 75 -28.97 -14.90 -48.90
CA GLU A 75 -30.03 -15.70 -49.46
C GLU A 75 -29.51 -17.13 -49.66
N LYS A 76 -29.70 -17.99 -48.67
CA LYS A 76 -29.97 -19.44 -48.76
C LYS A 76 -29.78 -20.07 -47.38
N GLU A 77 -30.77 -20.88 -47.01
CA GLU A 77 -30.78 -21.83 -45.88
C GLU A 77 -31.02 -21.27 -44.48
N LYS A 78 -32.32 -21.20 -44.10
CA LYS A 78 -32.93 -21.99 -43.01
C LYS A 78 -34.20 -21.28 -42.52
N LYS A 79 -35.36 -21.78 -42.94
CA LYS A 79 -36.70 -21.23 -42.67
C LYS A 79 -37.24 -21.49 -41.25
N ALA A 80 -36.41 -21.95 -40.30
CA ALA A 80 -36.86 -22.34 -38.95
C ALA A 80 -36.27 -21.51 -37.79
N LEU A 81 -35.31 -20.62 -38.01
CA LEU A 81 -34.67 -19.80 -36.95
C LEU A 81 -35.10 -18.32 -36.91
N TRP A 82 -36.11 -17.94 -37.71
CA TRP A 82 -36.42 -16.53 -38.03
C TRP A 82 -37.39 -15.83 -37.08
N ARG A 83 -37.75 -16.41 -35.93
CA ARG A 83 -38.65 -15.72 -34.98
C ARG A 83 -37.98 -14.57 -34.21
N ASP A 84 -36.65 -14.51 -34.18
CA ASP A 84 -35.94 -13.59 -33.27
C ASP A 84 -34.67 -12.97 -33.87
N TRP A 85 -34.64 -12.74 -35.18
CA TRP A 85 -33.45 -12.18 -35.87
C TRP A 85 -32.99 -10.83 -35.28
N ARG A 86 -33.94 -10.05 -34.73
CA ARG A 86 -33.70 -8.76 -34.07
C ARG A 86 -32.71 -8.87 -32.91
N LYS A 87 -32.68 -10.03 -32.23
CA LYS A 87 -31.69 -10.28 -31.17
C LYS A 87 -30.26 -10.30 -31.71
N TRP A 88 -30.01 -10.61 -32.97
CA TRP A 88 -28.65 -10.71 -33.52
C TRP A 88 -28.13 -9.41 -34.16
N VAL A 89 -28.82 -8.28 -33.92
CA VAL A 89 -28.35 -6.95 -34.32
C VAL A 89 -28.18 -6.08 -33.08
N VAL A 90 -26.95 -5.59 -32.87
CA VAL A 90 -26.56 -4.83 -31.67
C VAL A 90 -27.36 -3.53 -31.56
N LEU A 91 -27.49 -2.77 -32.66
CA LEU A 91 -28.25 -1.51 -32.66
C LEU A 91 -29.73 -1.74 -32.36
N VAL A 92 -30.37 -2.67 -33.08
CA VAL A 92 -31.80 -2.98 -32.89
C VAL A 92 -32.07 -3.45 -31.47
N SER A 93 -31.21 -4.31 -30.91
CA SER A 93 -31.35 -4.76 -29.51
C SER A 93 -31.19 -3.60 -28.53
N ARG A 94 -30.26 -2.65 -28.78
CA ARG A 94 -30.07 -1.47 -27.91
C ARG A 94 -31.25 -0.50 -28.01
N GLU A 95 -31.82 -0.29 -29.18
CA GLU A 95 -32.97 0.61 -29.35
C GLU A 95 -34.27 0.03 -28.77
N ASP A 96 -34.52 -1.27 -28.99
CA ASP A 96 -35.77 -1.96 -28.61
C ASP A 96 -35.78 -2.34 -27.12
N GLU A 97 -34.66 -2.85 -26.59
CA GLU A 97 -34.58 -3.38 -25.22
C GLU A 97 -33.99 -2.39 -24.20
N PHE A 98 -33.34 -1.30 -24.63
CA PHE A 98 -32.75 -0.28 -23.75
C PHE A 98 -33.38 1.11 -23.94
N SER A 99 -33.08 1.80 -25.04
CA SER A 99 -33.65 3.11 -25.36
C SER A 99 -33.26 3.56 -26.76
N SER A 100 -34.22 4.10 -27.52
CA SER A 100 -33.99 4.74 -28.82
C SER A 100 -33.40 6.16 -28.74
N ARG A 101 -33.23 6.71 -27.53
CA ARG A 101 -32.76 8.09 -27.31
C ARG A 101 -31.24 8.24 -27.28
N LEU A 102 -30.50 7.13 -27.26
CA LEU A 102 -29.04 7.14 -27.16
C LEU A 102 -28.37 7.17 -28.54
N SER A 103 -27.28 7.94 -28.65
CA SER A 103 -26.49 7.97 -29.88
C SER A 103 -25.73 6.65 -30.08
N SER A 104 -25.84 6.07 -31.27
CA SER A 104 -25.16 4.82 -31.66
C SER A 104 -23.63 4.95 -31.74
N ARG A 105 -23.10 6.18 -31.82
CA ARG A 105 -21.67 6.49 -31.88
C ARG A 105 -21.03 6.78 -30.53
N ALA A 106 -21.84 7.03 -29.49
CA ALA A 106 -21.33 7.35 -28.17
C ALA A 106 -20.85 6.08 -27.44
N GLY A 107 -19.77 6.21 -26.67
CA GLY A 107 -19.26 5.16 -25.79
C GLY A 107 -19.93 5.23 -24.42
N PHE A 108 -20.49 4.11 -23.94
CA PHE A 108 -21.18 4.04 -22.64
C PHE A 108 -20.50 3.12 -21.64
N ARG A 109 -19.24 2.73 -21.90
CA ARG A 109 -18.50 1.84 -21.03
C ARG A 109 -18.38 2.44 -19.63
N ASN A 110 -18.62 1.64 -18.61
CA ASN A 110 -18.68 1.99 -17.19
C ASN A 110 -19.72 3.08 -16.82
N CYS A 111 -20.67 3.42 -17.69
CA CYS A 111 -21.79 4.28 -17.30
C CYS A 111 -22.69 3.56 -16.29
N THR A 112 -22.91 4.18 -15.13
CA THR A 112 -23.78 3.64 -14.08
C THR A 112 -25.24 4.05 -14.28
N ALA A 113 -26.16 3.49 -13.48
CA ALA A 113 -27.56 3.90 -13.50
C ALA A 113 -27.73 5.42 -13.25
N LEU A 114 -26.85 6.01 -12.42
CA LEU A 114 -26.83 7.45 -12.15
C LEU A 114 -26.50 8.26 -13.41
N HIS A 115 -25.50 7.85 -14.20
CA HIS A 115 -25.17 8.51 -15.47
C HIS A 115 -26.35 8.48 -16.47
N TYR A 116 -27.09 7.38 -16.51
CA TYR A 116 -28.27 7.27 -17.38
C TYR A 116 -29.44 8.12 -16.88
N ALA A 117 -29.66 8.19 -15.56
CA ALA A 117 -30.67 9.05 -14.98
C ALA A 117 -30.37 10.55 -15.23
N THR A 118 -29.10 10.96 -15.21
CA THR A 118 -28.70 12.34 -15.50
C THR A 118 -28.82 12.66 -16.99
N LEU A 119 -28.43 11.75 -17.88
CA LEU A 119 -28.69 11.87 -19.33
C LEU A 119 -30.19 11.96 -19.65
N ALA A 120 -31.01 11.23 -18.90
CA ALA A 120 -32.46 11.29 -19.01
C ALA A 120 -33.05 12.55 -18.37
N ASP A 121 -32.29 13.42 -17.72
CA ASP A 121 -32.74 14.67 -17.10
C ASP A 121 -33.94 14.47 -16.16
N ASP A 122 -33.83 13.49 -15.26
CA ASP A 122 -34.90 13.10 -14.33
C ASP A 122 -34.45 13.20 -12.85
N PRO A 123 -34.80 14.30 -12.16
CA PRO A 123 -34.32 14.53 -10.79
C PRO A 123 -34.85 13.50 -9.79
N ARG A 124 -36.06 12.94 -10.01
CA ARG A 124 -36.64 11.96 -9.09
C ARG A 124 -35.86 10.65 -9.08
N THR A 125 -35.49 10.17 -10.27
CA THR A 125 -34.68 8.94 -10.40
C THR A 125 -33.27 9.15 -9.86
N VAL A 126 -32.68 10.33 -10.10
CA VAL A 126 -31.38 10.70 -9.53
C VAL A 126 -31.42 10.67 -8.00
N SER A 127 -32.42 11.29 -7.36
CA SER A 127 -32.57 11.26 -5.90
C SER A 127 -32.73 9.83 -5.37
N MET A 128 -33.57 8.99 -5.99
CA MET A 128 -33.74 7.60 -5.55
C MET A 128 -32.46 6.77 -5.64
N LEU A 129 -31.67 6.95 -6.71
CA LEU A 129 -30.40 6.25 -6.87
C LEU A 129 -29.37 6.71 -5.83
N LEU A 130 -29.29 8.01 -5.56
CA LEU A 130 -28.39 8.58 -4.55
C LEU A 130 -28.77 8.13 -3.13
N GLU A 131 -30.07 8.12 -2.80
CA GLU A 131 -30.58 7.58 -1.53
C GLU A 131 -30.27 6.09 -1.36
N ALA A 132 -30.25 5.32 -2.45
CA ALA A 132 -29.86 3.92 -2.45
C ALA A 132 -28.34 3.67 -2.48
N GLY A 133 -27.51 4.72 -2.39
CA GLY A 133 -26.05 4.60 -2.27
C GLY A 133 -25.30 4.62 -3.60
N ALA A 134 -25.86 5.23 -4.65
CA ALA A 134 -25.09 5.54 -5.86
C ALA A 134 -23.94 6.52 -5.55
N ASN A 135 -22.77 6.26 -6.14
CA ASN A 135 -21.59 7.08 -6.03
C ASN A 135 -21.60 8.19 -7.11
N PRO A 136 -21.80 9.47 -6.74
CA PRO A 136 -21.81 10.58 -7.71
C PRO A 136 -20.42 10.88 -8.29
N LEU A 137 -19.35 10.48 -7.60
CA LEU A 137 -17.95 10.71 -8.01
C LEU A 137 -17.41 9.62 -8.95
N GLN A 138 -18.15 8.54 -9.16
CA GLN A 138 -17.72 7.46 -10.03
C GLN A 138 -17.64 7.95 -11.48
N THR A 139 -16.50 7.75 -12.12
CA THR A 139 -16.28 8.11 -13.52
C THR A 139 -16.59 6.94 -14.44
N ASN A 140 -17.08 7.26 -15.65
CA ASN A 140 -17.25 6.28 -16.71
C ASN A 140 -15.91 6.02 -17.45
N GLY A 141 -15.95 5.22 -18.52
CA GLY A 141 -14.77 4.86 -19.33
C GLY A 141 -14.13 6.04 -20.07
N LEU A 142 -14.80 7.20 -20.12
CA LEU A 142 -14.28 8.45 -20.68
C LEU A 142 -13.72 9.39 -19.59
N GLY A 143 -13.79 9.01 -18.31
CA GLY A 143 -13.36 9.85 -17.19
C GLY A 143 -14.40 10.90 -16.76
N HIS A 144 -15.62 10.85 -17.28
CA HIS A 144 -16.68 11.80 -16.93
C HIS A 144 -17.52 11.29 -15.75
N THR A 145 -17.88 12.19 -14.83
CA THR A 145 -18.83 11.94 -13.74
C THR A 145 -20.27 12.16 -14.19
N ALA A 146 -21.24 11.75 -13.37
CA ALA A 146 -22.66 11.93 -13.67
C ALA A 146 -23.04 13.41 -13.85
N ARG A 147 -22.39 14.32 -13.12
CA ARG A 147 -22.57 15.78 -13.22
C ARG A 147 -22.10 16.37 -14.54
N ALA A 148 -21.07 15.81 -15.18
CA ALA A 148 -20.60 16.26 -16.48
C ALA A 148 -21.66 16.07 -17.60
N TYR A 149 -22.65 15.19 -17.37
CA TYR A 149 -23.78 14.96 -18.27
C TYR A 149 -25.06 15.74 -17.89
N ALA A 150 -25.07 16.38 -16.72
CA ALA A 150 -26.23 17.15 -16.27
C ALA A 150 -26.34 18.46 -17.05
N LYS A 151 -27.56 18.83 -17.44
CA LYS A 151 -27.85 20.17 -17.95
C LYS A 151 -27.93 21.14 -16.78
N GLU A 152 -27.72 22.43 -17.04
CA GLU A 152 -27.98 23.48 -16.06
C GLU A 152 -29.45 23.41 -15.62
N GLY A 153 -29.68 23.14 -14.33
CA GLY A 153 -31.02 22.91 -13.77
C GLY A 153 -31.02 22.06 -12.50
N ASP A 154 -32.21 21.56 -12.13
CA ASP A 154 -32.48 20.85 -10.86
C ASP A 154 -31.61 19.60 -10.67
N VAL A 155 -31.27 18.89 -11.74
CA VAL A 155 -30.42 17.69 -11.65
C VAL A 155 -28.99 18.06 -11.21
N SER A 156 -28.44 19.17 -11.72
CA SER A 156 -27.10 19.61 -11.36
C SER A 156 -27.01 20.06 -9.90
N THR A 157 -28.04 20.74 -9.39
CA THR A 157 -28.07 21.19 -7.98
C THR A 157 -28.17 20.00 -7.02
N VAL A 158 -29.04 19.04 -7.32
CA VAL A 158 -29.16 17.80 -6.55
C VAL A 158 -27.84 17.03 -6.55
N LEU A 159 -27.19 16.85 -7.70
CA LEU A 159 -25.90 16.16 -7.76
C LEU A 159 -24.83 16.87 -6.93
N GLN A 160 -24.75 18.20 -6.99
CA GLN A 160 -23.76 18.96 -6.23
C GLN A 160 -23.98 18.84 -4.71
N GLU A 161 -25.22 18.91 -4.24
CA GLU A 161 -25.54 18.72 -2.81
C GLU A 161 -25.18 17.30 -2.34
N TRP A 162 -25.48 16.29 -3.16
CA TRP A 162 -25.18 14.90 -2.85
C TRP A 162 -23.70 14.55 -3.01
N GLU A 163 -22.96 15.19 -3.92
CA GLU A 163 -21.50 15.11 -4.02
C GLU A 163 -20.88 15.51 -2.68
N GLY A 164 -21.28 16.65 -2.11
CA GLY A 164 -20.82 17.11 -0.79
C GLY A 164 -21.17 16.11 0.33
N LYS A 165 -22.45 15.70 0.43
CA LYS A 165 -22.90 14.72 1.43
C LYS A 165 -22.18 13.37 1.30
N PHE A 166 -21.93 12.91 0.06
CA PHE A 166 -21.24 11.66 -0.19
C PHE A 166 -19.77 11.76 0.21
N GLN A 167 -19.09 12.87 -0.11
CA GLN A 167 -17.72 13.12 0.34
C GLN A 167 -17.62 13.14 1.86
N GLU A 168 -18.53 13.83 2.54
CA GLU A 168 -18.60 13.85 4.01
C GLU A 168 -18.86 12.45 4.60
N ALA A 169 -19.78 11.68 3.99
CA ALA A 169 -20.08 10.32 4.42
C ALA A 169 -18.92 9.35 4.19
N GLN A 170 -18.21 9.45 3.05
CA GLN A 170 -17.00 8.69 2.77
C GLN A 170 -15.90 9.05 3.77
N ALA A 171 -15.63 10.35 3.97
CA ALA A 171 -14.65 10.82 4.94
C ALA A 171 -14.98 10.33 6.36
N ARG A 172 -16.26 10.29 6.73
CA ARG A 172 -16.73 9.75 8.02
C ARG A 172 -16.51 8.25 8.14
N ARG A 173 -16.83 7.47 7.09
CA ARG A 173 -16.59 6.01 7.05
C ARG A 173 -15.11 5.69 7.14
N GLU A 174 -14.29 6.38 6.36
CA GLU A 174 -12.84 6.23 6.42
C GLU A 174 -12.31 6.60 7.82
N ALA A 175 -12.79 7.68 8.42
CA ALA A 175 -12.42 8.06 9.79
C ALA A 175 -12.82 6.99 10.82
N GLU A 176 -13.98 6.36 10.65
CA GLU A 176 -14.43 5.24 11.48
C GLU A 176 -13.55 4.00 11.30
N GLU A 177 -13.21 3.64 10.06
CA GLU A 177 -12.26 2.56 9.78
C GLU A 177 -10.87 2.83 10.39
N ARG A 178 -10.37 4.06 10.28
CA ARG A 178 -9.11 4.48 10.92
C ARG A 178 -9.15 4.34 12.44
N ARG A 179 -10.30 4.64 13.07
CA ARG A 179 -10.50 4.42 14.52
C ARG A 179 -10.55 2.94 14.87
N ARG A 180 -11.19 2.13 14.03
CA ARG A 180 -11.32 0.67 14.22
C ARG A 180 -9.98 -0.05 14.05
N PHE A 181 -9.17 0.39 13.10
CA PHE A 181 -7.86 -0.17 12.78
C PHE A 181 -6.78 0.92 12.84
N PRO A 182 -6.27 1.23 14.05
CA PRO A 182 -5.22 2.23 14.23
C PRO A 182 -3.99 1.91 13.39
N LEU A 183 -3.39 2.95 12.81
CA LEU A 183 -2.19 2.84 11.97
C LEU A 183 -1.06 2.10 12.69
N GLU A 184 -0.89 2.32 14.00
CA GLU A 184 0.10 1.64 14.83
C GLU A 184 -0.01 0.11 14.74
N ARG A 185 -1.23 -0.45 14.77
CA ARG A 185 -1.43 -1.90 14.71
C ARG A 185 -1.00 -2.45 13.36
N ARG A 186 -1.34 -1.75 12.27
CA ARG A 186 -0.98 -2.13 10.90
C ARG A 186 0.54 -2.09 10.66
N LEU A 187 1.21 -1.11 11.27
CA LEU A 187 2.67 -1.01 11.24
C LEU A 187 3.34 -2.15 12.04
N LYS A 188 2.81 -2.48 13.23
CA LYS A 188 3.31 -3.58 14.08
C LYS A 188 3.19 -4.97 13.45
N GLU A 189 2.26 -5.18 12.52
CA GLU A 189 2.18 -6.44 11.76
C GLU A 189 3.43 -6.68 10.89
N HIS A 190 4.05 -5.60 10.40
CA HIS A 190 5.16 -5.67 9.45
C HIS A 190 6.51 -5.41 10.11
N ILE A 191 6.54 -4.54 11.12
CA ILE A 191 7.73 -4.08 11.83
C ILE A 191 7.83 -4.79 13.17
N ILE A 192 8.98 -5.43 13.39
CA ILE A 192 9.29 -6.08 14.67
C ILE A 192 9.97 -5.05 15.57
N GLY A 193 9.43 -4.88 16.79
CA GLY A 193 9.94 -3.90 17.74
C GLY A 193 9.70 -2.45 17.31
N GLN A 194 10.60 -1.55 17.73
CA GLN A 194 10.60 -0.13 17.35
C GLN A 194 9.31 0.63 17.73
N GLU A 195 8.72 0.26 18.86
CA GLU A 195 7.45 0.81 19.35
C GLU A 195 7.46 2.34 19.48
N GLY A 196 8.57 2.91 19.97
CA GLY A 196 8.75 4.36 20.03
C GLY A 196 8.66 5.02 18.65
N ALA A 197 9.34 4.45 17.65
CA ALA A 197 9.34 4.99 16.28
C ALA A 197 7.95 4.92 15.64
N ILE A 198 7.28 3.77 15.77
CA ILE A 198 5.92 3.54 15.27
C ILE A 198 4.95 4.57 15.87
N ASN A 199 5.00 4.78 17.18
CA ASN A 199 4.10 5.69 17.88
C ASN A 199 4.32 7.15 17.46
N THR A 200 5.57 7.58 17.28
CA THR A 200 5.90 8.95 16.83
C THR A 200 5.38 9.20 15.42
N VAL A 201 5.66 8.29 14.49
CA VAL A 201 5.19 8.38 13.09
C VAL A 201 3.66 8.36 13.03
N ALA A 202 3.02 7.42 13.73
CA ALA A 202 1.57 7.32 13.73
C ALA A 202 0.88 8.54 14.35
N SER A 203 1.46 9.14 15.40
CA SER A 203 0.94 10.36 16.02
C SER A 203 1.04 11.56 15.07
N ALA A 204 2.13 11.70 14.33
CA ALA A 204 2.32 12.77 13.35
C ALA A 204 1.41 12.59 12.12
N ILE A 205 1.29 11.37 11.58
CA ILE A 205 0.34 11.09 10.48
C ILE A 205 -1.10 11.33 10.94
N ARG A 206 -1.47 10.89 12.15
CA ARG A 206 -2.81 11.16 12.72
C ARG A 206 -3.09 12.66 12.84
N ARG A 207 -2.11 13.47 13.24
CA ARG A 207 -2.25 14.94 13.26
C ARG A 207 -2.55 15.46 11.85
N LYS A 208 -1.78 15.04 10.85
CA LYS A 208 -1.97 15.42 9.45
C LYS A 208 -3.35 15.02 8.91
N GLU A 209 -3.74 13.76 9.08
CA GLU A 209 -5.04 13.24 8.61
C GLU A 209 -6.26 13.91 9.25
N ASN A 210 -6.11 14.46 10.46
CA ASN A 210 -7.19 15.18 11.16
C ASN A 210 -7.10 16.71 10.99
N GLY A 211 -6.21 17.21 10.14
CA GLY A 211 -6.05 18.66 9.89
C GLY A 211 -5.35 19.43 11.02
N TRP A 212 -4.72 18.74 11.97
CA TRP A 212 -3.93 19.37 13.05
C TRP A 212 -2.46 19.49 12.65
N TYR A 213 -2.19 20.04 11.46
CA TYR A 213 -0.85 20.25 10.94
C TYR A 213 -0.78 21.55 10.14
N ASP A 214 0.42 21.95 9.78
CA ASP A 214 0.65 23.09 8.91
C ASP A 214 0.37 22.70 7.44
N GLU A 215 -0.71 23.25 6.86
CA GLU A 215 -1.11 22.95 5.48
C GLU A 215 -0.15 23.55 4.43
N GLU A 216 0.68 24.53 4.80
CA GLU A 216 1.61 25.18 3.87
C GLU A 216 2.90 24.36 3.67
N HIS A 217 3.28 23.54 4.65
CA HIS A 217 4.54 22.81 4.65
C HIS A 217 4.30 21.29 4.67
N PRO A 218 5.08 20.51 3.91
CA PRO A 218 4.90 19.06 3.89
C PRO A 218 5.39 18.43 5.20
N LEU A 219 4.92 17.21 5.48
CA LEU A 219 5.33 16.47 6.67
C LEU A 219 6.67 15.78 6.41
N VAL A 220 7.70 16.17 7.17
CA VAL A 220 9.09 15.73 7.02
C VAL A 220 9.55 14.98 8.27
N PHE A 221 10.03 13.76 8.06
CA PHE A 221 10.62 12.92 9.10
C PHE A 221 12.11 12.67 8.84
N LEU A 222 12.92 12.62 9.91
CA LEU A 222 14.30 12.13 9.86
C LEU A 222 14.46 10.88 10.74
N PHE A 223 14.76 9.76 10.11
CA PHE A 223 14.92 8.45 10.73
C PHE A 223 16.40 8.17 11.00
N LEU A 224 16.75 8.04 12.28
CA LEU A 224 18.13 7.83 12.75
C LEU A 224 18.31 6.44 13.37
N GLY A 225 19.52 5.88 13.24
CA GLY A 225 19.90 4.58 13.84
C GLY A 225 20.92 3.80 13.00
N SER A 226 21.16 2.52 13.27
CA SER A 226 22.07 1.67 12.48
C SER A 226 21.46 1.18 11.16
N SER A 227 22.27 0.62 10.26
CA SER A 227 21.76 0.02 9.01
C SER A 227 20.97 -1.26 9.32
N GLY A 228 19.94 -1.55 8.52
CA GLY A 228 19.22 -2.84 8.61
C GLY A 228 18.29 -3.00 9.81
N ILE A 229 18.02 -1.97 10.61
CA ILE A 229 17.10 -2.03 11.76
C ILE A 229 15.62 -1.75 11.45
N GLY A 230 15.27 -1.58 10.17
CA GLY A 230 13.89 -1.36 9.73
C GLY A 230 13.53 0.08 9.36
N LYS A 231 14.52 0.93 9.06
CA LYS A 231 14.29 2.29 8.57
C LYS A 231 13.65 2.34 7.18
N SER A 232 13.86 1.31 6.35
CA SER A 232 13.33 1.27 4.98
C SER A 232 11.82 1.04 5.01
N LEU A 233 11.07 2.07 4.59
CA LEU A 233 9.65 2.25 4.88
C LEU A 233 8.65 1.53 3.97
N THR A 234 9.01 0.46 3.26
CA THR A 234 8.00 -0.26 2.45
C THR A 234 6.81 -0.76 3.29
N SER A 235 6.96 -0.85 4.62
CA SER A 235 5.88 -1.17 5.57
C SER A 235 5.06 0.02 6.07
N PHE A 236 5.53 1.26 5.90
CA PHE A 236 4.86 2.46 6.43
C PHE A 236 3.93 3.14 5.43
N THR A 237 3.82 2.64 4.20
CA THR A 237 2.79 3.08 3.27
C THR A 237 1.42 2.80 3.89
N PRO A 238 0.59 3.84 4.11
CA PRO A 238 -0.80 3.63 4.49
C PRO A 238 -1.45 2.76 3.40
N SER A 239 -2.19 1.71 3.78
CA SER A 239 -2.79 0.74 2.87
C SER A 239 -4.00 1.32 2.13
N THR A 240 -4.30 2.60 2.33
CA THR A 240 -5.26 3.32 1.52
C THR A 240 -4.67 3.45 0.12
N SER A 241 -5.31 2.78 -0.83
CA SER A 241 -4.89 2.50 -2.21
C SER A 241 -4.55 3.70 -3.12
N LEU A 242 -4.28 4.88 -2.57
CA LEU A 242 -4.13 6.15 -3.28
C LEU A 242 -2.76 6.82 -3.10
N LEU A 243 -1.95 6.42 -2.10
CA LEU A 243 -0.64 7.05 -1.87
C LEU A 243 0.46 6.27 -2.62
N GLY A 244 1.10 6.92 -3.59
CA GLY A 244 2.28 6.37 -4.26
C GLY A 244 3.47 6.26 -3.30
N PHE A 245 4.31 5.24 -3.46
CA PHE A 245 5.58 5.13 -2.74
C PHE A 245 6.74 5.44 -3.67
N ILE A 246 7.51 6.47 -3.34
CA ILE A 246 8.69 6.89 -4.09
C ILE A 246 9.91 6.62 -3.22
N ARG A 247 10.87 5.83 -3.70
CA ARG A 247 12.15 5.62 -3.03
C ARG A 247 13.27 6.16 -3.88
N MET A 248 14.14 6.95 -3.26
CA MET A 248 15.35 7.50 -3.88
C MET A 248 16.55 7.19 -2.99
N ASP A 249 17.57 6.56 -3.56
CA ASP A 249 18.84 6.30 -2.88
C ASP A 249 19.74 7.54 -3.01
N MET A 250 20.06 8.18 -1.89
CA MET A 250 20.87 9.40 -1.90
C MET A 250 22.35 9.11 -2.16
N SER A 251 22.78 7.85 -2.09
CA SER A 251 24.10 7.44 -2.53
C SER A 251 24.32 7.62 -4.04
N GLU A 252 23.26 7.67 -4.85
CA GLU A 252 23.32 7.96 -6.30
C GLU A 252 23.44 9.46 -6.62
N PHE A 253 23.44 10.33 -5.60
CA PHE A 253 23.53 11.78 -5.74
C PHE A 253 24.71 12.36 -4.96
N GLN A 254 25.82 11.63 -4.92
CA GLN A 254 27.05 12.06 -4.26
C GLN A 254 27.77 13.15 -5.05
N GLU A 255 27.67 13.10 -6.38
CA GLU A 255 28.40 13.99 -7.27
C GLU A 255 27.53 15.16 -7.77
N LYS A 256 28.16 16.32 -8.00
CA LYS A 256 27.45 17.54 -8.41
C LYS A 256 26.66 17.39 -9.71
N HIS A 257 27.16 16.59 -10.67
CA HIS A 257 26.51 16.38 -11.95
C HIS A 257 25.30 15.41 -11.87
N GLU A 258 25.22 14.60 -10.80
CA GLU A 258 24.08 13.71 -10.56
C GLU A 258 22.90 14.46 -9.94
N VAL A 259 23.15 15.57 -9.24
CA VAL A 259 22.11 16.47 -8.70
C VAL A 259 21.15 16.96 -9.78
N ALA A 260 21.63 17.17 -11.00
CA ALA A 260 20.78 17.56 -12.13
C ALA A 260 19.74 16.48 -12.48
N LYS A 261 20.01 15.19 -12.23
CA LYS A 261 19.02 14.10 -12.45
C LYS A 261 17.85 14.18 -11.46
N PHE A 262 18.05 14.81 -10.29
CA PHE A 262 17.04 14.90 -9.24
C PHE A 262 15.86 15.78 -9.66
N ILE A 263 16.14 16.99 -10.18
CA ILE A 263 15.14 17.98 -10.63
C ILE A 263 15.01 18.12 -12.15
N GLY A 264 15.98 17.62 -12.91
CA GLY A 264 16.08 17.77 -14.36
C GLY A 264 17.22 18.70 -14.77
N SER A 265 17.87 18.40 -15.89
CA SER A 265 18.90 19.27 -16.46
C SER A 265 18.29 20.62 -16.90
N PRO A 266 18.99 21.75 -16.73
CA PRO A 266 18.52 23.05 -17.20
C PRO A 266 18.44 23.10 -18.75
N PRO A 267 17.70 24.09 -19.32
CA PRO A 267 17.57 24.24 -20.77
C PRO A 267 18.94 24.35 -21.45
N GLY A 268 19.14 23.54 -22.50
CA GLY A 268 20.40 23.52 -23.28
C GLY A 268 21.37 22.38 -22.92
N TYR A 269 21.06 21.54 -21.94
CA TYR A 269 21.86 20.36 -21.58
C TYR A 269 21.16 19.05 -21.99
N VAL A 270 21.95 18.00 -22.23
CA VAL A 270 21.42 16.64 -22.54
C VAL A 270 20.57 16.15 -21.37
N GLY A 271 19.40 15.58 -21.68
CA GLY A 271 18.43 15.12 -20.67
C GLY A 271 17.38 16.17 -20.23
N HIS A 272 17.43 17.40 -20.76
CA HIS A 272 16.42 18.43 -20.49
C HIS A 272 14.98 17.96 -20.79
N GLU A 273 14.79 17.13 -21.83
CA GLU A 273 13.46 16.67 -22.21
C GLU A 273 12.83 15.67 -21.24
N GLU A 274 13.64 14.95 -20.46
CA GLU A 274 13.17 13.81 -19.63
C GLU A 274 12.56 14.24 -18.29
N GLY A 275 12.84 15.48 -17.84
CA GLY A 275 12.46 16.00 -16.53
C GLY A 275 13.28 15.38 -15.38
N GLY A 276 13.07 15.87 -14.16
CA GLY A 276 13.68 15.29 -12.96
C GLY A 276 13.07 13.96 -12.54
N GLN A 277 13.88 13.10 -11.91
CA GLN A 277 13.38 11.83 -11.36
C GLN A 277 12.32 12.08 -10.28
N LEU A 278 12.59 12.99 -9.34
CA LEU A 278 11.65 13.28 -8.26
C LEU A 278 10.41 14.05 -8.76
N THR A 279 10.64 15.07 -9.59
CA THR A 279 9.56 15.93 -10.12
C THR A 279 8.57 15.13 -10.96
N LYS A 280 9.06 14.21 -11.81
CA LYS A 280 8.18 13.35 -12.63
C LYS A 280 7.31 12.42 -11.79
N LEU A 281 7.87 11.83 -10.74
CA LEU A 281 7.14 10.92 -9.84
C LEU A 281 6.13 11.66 -8.98
N LEU A 282 6.50 12.81 -8.40
CA LEU A 282 5.58 13.65 -7.62
C LEU A 282 4.47 14.28 -8.47
N LYS A 283 4.75 14.59 -9.74
CA LYS A 283 3.71 15.04 -10.68
C LYS A 283 2.67 13.95 -10.97
N ALA A 284 3.08 12.67 -10.98
CA ALA A 284 2.15 11.55 -11.14
C ALA A 284 1.35 11.27 -9.86
N CYS A 285 2.01 11.39 -8.70
CA CYS A 285 1.41 11.15 -7.38
C CYS A 285 1.80 12.28 -6.40
N PRO A 286 1.03 13.39 -6.32
CA PRO A 286 1.34 14.51 -5.43
C PRO A 286 1.28 14.16 -3.95
N ASN A 287 0.44 13.19 -3.58
CA ASN A 287 0.25 12.75 -2.19
C ASN A 287 1.16 11.54 -1.87
N ALA A 288 2.30 11.40 -2.54
CA ALA A 288 3.17 10.26 -2.33
C ALA A 288 3.90 10.29 -0.97
N VAL A 289 4.26 9.10 -0.48
CA VAL A 289 5.28 8.94 0.55
C VAL A 289 6.62 8.84 -0.15
N VAL A 290 7.50 9.81 0.09
CA VAL A 290 8.83 9.92 -0.51
C VAL A 290 9.90 9.54 0.51
N LEU A 291 10.65 8.48 0.21
CA LEU A 291 11.77 8.00 1.01
C LEU A 291 13.10 8.42 0.37
N PHE A 292 13.84 9.28 1.06
CA PHE A 292 15.25 9.58 0.79
C PHE A 292 16.14 8.70 1.67
N ASP A 293 16.70 7.64 1.08
CA ASP A 293 17.52 6.67 1.79
C ASP A 293 18.97 7.16 1.88
N GLU A 294 19.61 7.02 3.04
CA GLU A 294 21.02 7.40 3.28
C GLU A 294 21.34 8.87 2.95
N VAL A 295 20.50 9.81 3.41
CA VAL A 295 20.64 11.25 3.13
C VAL A 295 21.97 11.84 3.59
N ASP A 296 22.68 11.18 4.51
CA ASP A 296 24.03 11.57 4.91
C ASP A 296 25.07 11.47 3.78
N LYS A 297 24.79 10.68 2.74
CA LYS A 297 25.69 10.55 1.58
C LYS A 297 25.39 11.54 0.46
N ALA A 298 24.29 12.29 0.54
CA ALA A 298 23.90 13.22 -0.51
C ALA A 298 24.89 14.38 -0.66
N HIS A 299 25.08 14.86 -1.89
CA HIS A 299 25.78 16.11 -2.13
C HIS A 299 25.06 17.30 -1.47
N PRO A 300 25.77 18.31 -0.90
CA PRO A 300 25.14 19.47 -0.26
C PRO A 300 24.15 20.25 -1.14
N ASP A 301 24.33 20.23 -2.47
CA ASP A 301 23.39 20.89 -3.40
C ASP A 301 22.01 20.21 -3.43
N VAL A 302 21.94 18.89 -3.19
CA VAL A 302 20.65 18.18 -3.04
C VAL A 302 19.91 18.68 -1.82
N LEU A 303 20.62 18.89 -0.70
CA LEU A 303 20.05 19.42 0.53
C LEU A 303 19.51 20.85 0.32
N THR A 304 20.10 21.63 -0.60
CA THR A 304 19.59 22.97 -0.95
C THR A 304 18.22 22.88 -1.61
N ILE A 305 18.06 21.92 -2.51
CA ILE A 305 16.79 21.68 -3.21
C ILE A 305 15.74 21.18 -2.22
N MET A 306 16.13 20.29 -1.30
CA MET A 306 15.24 19.79 -0.25
C MET A 306 14.79 20.89 0.72
N LEU A 307 15.67 21.82 1.07
CA LEU A 307 15.31 23.01 1.87
C LEU A 307 14.16 23.78 1.21
N GLN A 308 14.30 24.13 -0.06
CA GLN A 308 13.24 24.83 -0.78
C GLN A 308 11.93 24.02 -0.78
N LEU A 309 12.02 22.71 -0.99
CA LEU A 309 10.86 21.82 -0.99
C LEU A 309 10.14 21.79 0.36
N PHE A 310 10.89 21.73 1.46
CA PHE A 310 10.34 21.68 2.81
C PHE A 310 9.83 23.05 3.28
N ASP A 311 10.35 24.14 2.70
CA ASP A 311 9.97 25.52 3.03
C ASP A 311 8.74 26.00 2.24
N GLU A 312 8.73 25.77 0.93
CA GLU A 312 7.69 26.30 0.04
C GLU A 312 6.59 25.27 -0.25
N GLY A 313 6.81 24.01 0.12
CA GLY A 313 5.94 22.89 -0.25
C GLY A 313 5.86 22.69 -1.76
N ARG A 314 6.84 23.19 -2.52
CA ARG A 314 6.84 23.23 -3.98
C ARG A 314 8.23 22.89 -4.52
N LEU A 315 8.24 22.25 -5.70
CA LEU A 315 9.46 21.92 -6.42
C LEU A 315 9.36 22.42 -7.86
N THR A 316 10.41 23.08 -8.35
CA THR A 316 10.47 23.53 -9.75
C THR A 316 11.42 22.64 -10.52
N ASP A 317 10.91 22.02 -11.60
CA ASP A 317 11.71 21.20 -12.52
C ASP A 317 12.68 22.08 -13.35
N GLY A 318 13.73 21.50 -13.92
CA GLY A 318 14.63 22.15 -14.88
C GLY A 318 13.91 22.82 -16.07
N LYS A 319 12.68 22.38 -16.42
CA LYS A 319 11.82 23.05 -17.42
C LYS A 319 11.09 24.31 -16.91
N GLY A 320 11.27 24.70 -15.65
CA GLY A 320 10.55 25.82 -15.02
C GLY A 320 9.10 25.50 -14.61
N LYS A 321 8.71 24.21 -14.61
CA LYS A 321 7.38 23.80 -14.16
C LYS A 321 7.39 23.54 -12.66
N THR A 322 6.55 24.26 -11.93
CA THR A 322 6.35 24.07 -10.48
C THR A 322 5.34 22.97 -10.18
N ILE A 323 5.63 22.16 -9.17
CA ILE A 323 4.80 21.06 -8.67
C ILE A 323 4.54 21.32 -7.18
N GLU A 324 3.27 21.25 -6.78
CA GLU A 324 2.87 21.36 -5.37
C GLU A 324 2.98 19.99 -4.69
N CYS A 325 3.65 19.97 -3.54
CA CYS A 325 4.01 18.76 -2.81
C CYS A 325 3.61 18.84 -1.32
N LYS A 326 2.72 19.78 -0.95
CA LYS A 326 2.27 20.02 0.44
C LYS A 326 1.66 18.77 1.08
N ASP A 327 0.92 17.99 0.28
CA ASP A 327 0.27 16.76 0.75
C ASP A 327 1.20 15.54 0.81
N ALA A 328 2.40 15.61 0.24
CA ALA A 328 3.38 14.54 0.33
C ALA A 328 3.90 14.35 1.76
N ILE A 329 4.41 13.15 2.04
CA ILE A 329 5.12 12.84 3.28
C ILE A 329 6.56 12.50 2.91
N PHE A 330 7.51 13.28 3.41
CA PHE A 330 8.93 13.08 3.16
C PHE A 330 9.57 12.38 4.34
N ILE A 331 10.37 11.35 4.05
CA ILE A 331 11.04 10.56 5.06
C ILE A 331 12.48 10.39 4.64
N MET A 332 13.38 10.87 5.49
CA MET A 332 14.81 10.78 5.28
C MET A 332 15.38 9.72 6.22
N THR A 333 16.25 8.84 5.74
CA THR A 333 16.99 7.92 6.61
C THR A 333 18.44 8.37 6.70
N SER A 334 19.02 8.30 7.88
CA SER A 334 20.46 8.53 8.05
C SER A 334 21.06 7.61 9.09
N ASN A 335 22.28 7.14 8.82
CA ASN A 335 23.05 6.30 9.75
C ASN A 335 23.92 7.12 10.73
N VAL A 336 23.83 8.44 10.66
CA VAL A 336 24.50 9.38 11.56
C VAL A 336 24.00 9.18 13.00
N ALA A 337 24.91 9.34 13.98
CA ALA A 337 24.66 9.17 15.41
C ALA A 337 24.20 7.76 15.83
N SER A 338 24.43 6.74 14.98
CA SER A 338 23.99 5.37 15.27
C SER A 338 24.65 4.77 16.52
N ASP A 339 25.94 5.04 16.73
CA ASP A 339 26.67 4.55 17.91
C ASP A 339 26.19 5.23 19.20
N ASP A 340 25.95 6.54 19.19
CA ASP A 340 25.40 7.27 20.34
C ASP A 340 23.97 6.80 20.68
N ILE A 341 23.13 6.61 19.66
CA ILE A 341 21.77 6.06 19.83
C ILE A 341 21.84 4.66 20.45
N ALA A 342 22.81 3.85 20.04
CA ALA A 342 23.00 2.51 20.59
C ALA A 342 23.42 2.53 22.07
N GLN A 343 24.32 3.43 22.46
CA GLN A 343 24.75 3.58 23.86
C GLN A 343 23.58 4.00 24.78
N HIS A 344 22.69 4.86 24.30
CA HIS A 344 21.53 5.33 25.04
C HIS A 344 20.26 4.47 24.83
N ALA A 345 20.34 3.38 24.08
CA ALA A 345 19.17 2.60 23.66
C ALA A 345 18.32 2.06 24.83
N LEU A 346 18.95 1.61 25.92
CA LEU A 346 18.23 1.10 27.09
C LEU A 346 17.40 2.20 27.78
N GLN A 347 17.96 3.40 27.91
CA GLN A 347 17.27 4.56 28.51
C GLN A 347 16.09 4.98 27.64
N LEU A 348 16.30 5.08 26.32
CA LEU A 348 15.25 5.46 25.36
C LEU A 348 14.10 4.44 25.32
N ARG A 349 14.40 3.14 25.50
CA ARG A 349 13.36 2.09 25.58
C ARG A 349 12.50 2.22 26.84
N GLN A 350 13.12 2.39 28.00
CA GLN A 350 12.41 2.54 29.28
C GLN A 350 11.46 3.74 29.24
N GLU A 351 11.93 4.87 28.69
CA GLU A 351 11.12 6.08 28.52
C GLU A 351 9.92 5.84 27.59
N ALA A 352 10.13 5.18 26.44
CA ALA A 352 9.04 4.85 25.52
C ALA A 352 7.98 3.94 26.15
N GLU A 353 8.40 2.96 26.96
CA GLU A 353 7.50 2.08 27.70
C GLU A 353 6.70 2.83 28.77
N GLU A 354 7.34 3.74 29.51
CA GLU A 354 6.65 4.58 30.49
C GLU A 354 5.60 5.48 29.84
N VAL A 355 5.94 6.14 28.72
CA VAL A 355 5.00 6.97 27.96
C VAL A 355 3.82 6.13 27.47
N SER A 356 4.08 4.93 26.96
CA SER A 356 3.01 4.02 26.53
C SER A 356 2.14 3.56 27.72
N ARG A 357 2.74 3.30 28.88
CA ARG A 357 2.03 2.86 30.09
C ARG A 357 1.15 3.98 30.67
N ARG A 358 1.66 5.21 30.73
CA ARG A 358 0.90 6.38 31.21
C ARG A 358 -0.30 6.67 30.29
N LYS A 359 -0.12 6.61 28.97
CA LYS A 359 -1.23 6.74 28.00
C LYS A 359 -2.34 5.71 28.18
N LEU A 360 -2.03 4.52 28.72
CA LEU A 360 -3.01 3.47 28.99
C LEU A 360 -3.72 3.65 30.34
N ALA A 361 -3.05 4.32 31.29
CA ALA A 361 -3.55 4.52 32.64
C ALA A 361 -4.41 5.79 32.81
N ASP A 362 -4.25 6.80 31.95
CA ASP A 362 -4.98 8.07 32.08
C ASP A 362 -6.42 8.01 31.55
N ASN A 363 -7.37 8.12 32.47
CA ASN A 363 -8.65 8.78 32.24
C ASN A 363 -8.40 10.28 31.95
N LEU A 364 -9.24 10.88 31.10
CA LEU A 364 -9.18 12.21 30.45
C LEU A 364 -8.80 13.48 31.27
N ALA A 365 -8.42 13.41 32.54
CA ALA A 365 -8.34 14.59 33.41
C ALA A 365 -7.00 15.36 33.40
N ASP A 366 -5.86 14.78 33.02
CA ASP A 366 -4.54 15.44 33.19
C ASP A 366 -3.76 15.61 31.86
N VAL A 367 -4.39 16.24 30.86
CA VAL A 367 -3.77 16.58 29.56
C VAL A 367 -2.65 17.65 29.68
N GLN A 368 -2.44 18.23 30.86
CA GLN A 368 -1.50 19.35 31.08
C GLN A 368 -0.10 18.95 31.58
N LYS A 369 0.24 17.66 31.65
CA LYS A 369 1.60 17.20 32.01
C LYS A 369 2.31 16.46 30.87
N VAL A 370 2.11 16.89 29.63
CA VAL A 370 2.84 16.37 28.45
C VAL A 370 4.29 16.88 28.39
N ASP A 371 4.65 17.87 29.21
CA ASP A 371 5.97 18.51 29.24
C ASP A 371 7.06 17.75 30.06
N ASP A 372 6.74 16.61 30.69
CA ASP A 372 7.70 15.84 31.50
C ASP A 372 8.37 14.69 30.72
N ILE A 373 9.00 15.02 29.58
CA ILE A 373 9.95 14.14 28.86
C ILE A 373 11.35 14.79 28.95
N LYS A 374 11.93 14.79 30.15
CA LYS A 374 13.20 15.49 30.44
C LYS A 374 14.44 14.83 29.84
N ILE A 375 14.40 13.54 29.52
CA ILE A 375 15.57 12.78 29.04
C ILE A 375 15.64 12.80 27.51
N SER A 376 14.53 12.57 26.79
CA SER A 376 14.48 12.68 25.33
C SER A 376 14.89 14.07 24.80
N ARG A 377 14.46 15.15 25.48
CA ARG A 377 14.84 16.51 25.08
C ARG A 377 16.32 16.79 25.32
N GLN A 378 16.85 16.36 26.47
CA GLN A 378 18.28 16.49 26.77
C GLN A 378 19.12 15.70 25.76
N PHE A 379 18.82 14.43 25.52
CA PHE A 379 19.50 13.60 24.53
C PHE A 379 19.43 14.22 23.11
N LYS A 380 18.25 14.71 22.71
CA LYS A 380 18.06 15.38 21.42
C LYS A 380 18.90 16.64 21.28
N GLU A 381 18.92 17.51 22.31
CA GLU A 381 19.61 18.79 22.26
C GLU A 381 21.12 18.68 22.52
N SER A 382 21.57 17.78 23.40
CA SER A 382 22.97 17.68 23.83
C SER A 382 23.81 16.68 23.03
N VAL A 383 23.21 15.60 22.54
CA VAL A 383 23.93 14.53 21.82
C VAL A 383 23.61 14.60 20.33
N ILE A 384 22.33 14.50 19.95
CA ILE A 384 21.95 14.33 18.55
C ILE A 384 22.13 15.63 17.75
N ARG A 385 21.62 16.76 18.26
CA ARG A 385 21.63 18.04 17.52
C ARG A 385 23.04 18.50 17.14
N PRO A 386 24.08 18.42 18.01
CA PRO A 386 25.45 18.75 17.63
C PRO A 386 25.99 17.87 16.49
N ILE A 387 25.74 16.55 16.54
CA ILE A 387 26.20 15.60 15.53
C ILE A 387 25.53 15.91 14.18
N LEU A 388 24.21 16.10 14.17
CA LEU A 388 23.47 16.44 12.96
C LEU A 388 23.93 17.78 12.37
N LYS A 389 24.17 18.79 13.23
CA LYS A 389 24.64 20.11 12.81
C LYS A 389 26.04 20.04 12.19
N ALA A 390 26.94 19.26 12.78
CA ALA A 390 28.28 19.03 12.23
C ALA A 390 28.22 18.33 10.87
N HIS A 391 27.32 17.36 10.73
CA HIS A 391 27.18 16.56 9.51
C HIS A 391 26.57 17.35 8.36
N PHE A 392 25.36 17.89 8.54
CA PHE A 392 24.64 18.59 7.46
C PHE A 392 25.15 20.02 7.20
N ARG A 393 25.92 20.60 8.14
CA ARG A 393 26.52 21.95 8.05
C ARG A 393 25.52 23.08 7.79
N ARG A 394 24.22 22.83 7.92
CA ARG A 394 23.11 23.75 7.66
C ARG A 394 22.07 23.60 8.75
N ASP A 395 22.07 24.53 9.70
CA ASP A 395 21.15 24.50 10.85
C ASP A 395 19.68 24.71 10.41
N GLU A 396 19.48 25.49 9.34
CA GLU A 396 18.17 25.74 8.72
C GLU A 396 17.48 24.44 8.30
N PHE A 397 18.23 23.46 7.81
CA PHE A 397 17.70 22.17 7.38
C PHE A 397 17.08 21.39 8.55
N LEU A 398 17.73 21.43 9.71
CA LEU A 398 17.21 20.78 10.92
C LEU A 398 15.94 21.45 11.44
N GLY A 399 15.79 22.77 11.21
CA GLY A 399 14.59 23.52 11.57
C GLY A 399 13.35 23.15 10.76
N ARG A 400 13.51 22.51 9.60
CA ARG A 400 12.41 22.12 8.70
C ARG A 400 11.93 20.68 8.89
N ILE A 401 12.61 19.91 9.75
CA ILE A 401 12.21 18.55 10.08
C ILE A 401 11.15 18.61 11.18
N ASN A 402 9.95 18.09 10.91
CA ASN A 402 8.87 18.09 11.91
C ASN A 402 9.20 17.16 13.09
N GLU A 403 9.65 15.94 12.79
CA GLU A 403 9.93 14.91 13.80
C GLU A 403 11.20 14.13 13.47
N ILE A 404 12.06 13.95 14.48
CA ILE A 404 13.21 13.06 14.43
C ILE A 404 12.81 11.76 15.10
N VAL A 405 12.95 10.64 14.39
CA VAL A 405 12.51 9.32 14.82
C VAL A 405 13.75 8.44 15.03
N TYR A 406 13.91 7.96 16.26
CA TYR A 406 15.03 7.09 16.64
C TYR A 406 14.65 5.61 16.49
N PHE A 407 15.43 4.89 15.70
CA PHE A 407 15.36 3.44 15.60
C PHE A 407 16.48 2.85 16.46
N LEU A 408 16.10 2.00 17.41
CA LEU A 408 16.98 1.48 18.43
C LEU A 408 17.53 0.10 18.02
N PRO A 409 18.75 -0.29 18.45
CA PRO A 409 19.24 -1.65 18.30
C PRO A 409 18.25 -2.68 18.86
N PHE A 410 18.12 -3.85 18.24
CA PHE A 410 17.14 -4.85 18.64
C PHE A 410 17.46 -5.45 20.01
N CYS A 411 16.44 -5.66 20.85
CA CYS A 411 16.60 -6.43 22.08
C CYS A 411 16.51 -7.93 21.83
N HIS A 412 16.89 -8.76 22.81
CA HIS A 412 16.91 -10.22 22.65
C HIS A 412 15.57 -10.80 22.19
N SER A 413 14.46 -10.36 22.77
CA SER A 413 13.12 -10.84 22.38
C SER A 413 12.75 -10.46 20.94
N GLU A 414 13.12 -9.26 20.48
CA GLU A 414 12.93 -8.82 19.10
C GLU A 414 13.82 -9.61 18.13
N LEU A 415 15.06 -9.94 18.52
CA LEU A 415 15.96 -10.78 17.74
C LEU A 415 15.38 -12.19 17.55
N LEU A 416 14.82 -12.80 18.59
CA LEU A 416 14.17 -14.11 18.49
C LEU A 416 12.98 -14.09 17.52
N GLN A 417 12.17 -13.02 17.57
CA GLN A 417 11.07 -12.82 16.62
C GLN A 417 11.59 -12.68 15.18
N LEU A 418 12.68 -11.94 14.99
CA LEU A 418 13.30 -11.73 13.68
C LEU A 418 13.85 -13.06 13.11
N VAL A 419 14.60 -13.82 13.92
CA VAL A 419 15.10 -15.15 13.55
C VAL A 419 13.94 -16.08 13.18
N SER A 420 12.89 -16.12 14.00
CA SER A 420 11.71 -16.95 13.75
C SER A 420 11.02 -16.58 12.43
N LYS A 421 10.90 -15.28 12.13
CA LYS A 421 10.34 -14.78 10.86
C LYS A 421 11.20 -15.21 9.66
N GLU A 422 12.52 -15.12 9.77
CA GLU A 422 13.44 -15.53 8.71
C GLU A 422 13.44 -17.05 8.49
N LEU A 423 13.47 -17.85 9.56
CA LEU A 423 13.32 -19.31 9.48
C LEU A 423 11.99 -19.71 8.85
N SER A 424 10.90 -19.02 9.19
CA SER A 424 9.57 -19.25 8.60
C SER A 424 9.54 -18.92 7.10
N PHE A 425 10.28 -17.89 6.66
CA PHE A 425 10.43 -17.58 5.24
C PHE A 425 11.13 -18.72 4.50
N TRP A 426 12.25 -19.21 5.03
CA TRP A 426 12.98 -20.34 4.44
C TRP A 426 12.20 -21.65 4.51
N ALA A 427 11.45 -21.90 5.58
CA ALA A 427 10.58 -23.06 5.72
C ALA A 427 9.49 -23.11 4.64
N LYS A 428 8.85 -21.96 4.34
CA LYS A 428 7.89 -21.86 3.23
C LYS A 428 8.55 -22.14 1.89
N LYS A 429 9.74 -21.58 1.65
CA LYS A 429 10.50 -21.77 0.40
C LYS A 429 10.94 -23.22 0.21
N ALA A 430 11.41 -23.88 1.27
CA ALA A 430 11.79 -25.29 1.26
C ALA A 430 10.58 -26.19 0.97
N LYS A 431 9.44 -25.93 1.60
CA LYS A 431 8.20 -26.68 1.35
C LYS A 431 7.71 -26.53 -0.10
N GLN A 432 7.73 -25.31 -0.64
CA GLN A 432 7.28 -25.05 -2.01
C GLN A 432 8.17 -25.67 -3.09
N ARG A 433 9.50 -25.67 -2.89
CA ARG A 433 10.45 -26.10 -3.93
C ARG A 433 10.87 -27.55 -3.80
N HIS A 434 10.96 -28.07 -2.59
CA HIS A 434 11.56 -29.38 -2.30
C HIS A 434 10.64 -30.31 -1.50
N ASP A 435 9.42 -29.86 -1.15
CA ASP A 435 8.46 -30.59 -0.31
C ASP A 435 9.05 -31.03 1.05
N ILE A 436 9.87 -30.16 1.65
CA ILE A 436 10.50 -30.39 2.95
C ILE A 436 9.79 -29.55 4.01
N THR A 437 9.40 -30.18 5.11
CA THR A 437 8.79 -29.50 6.26
C THR A 437 9.84 -29.24 7.33
N LEU A 438 10.21 -27.97 7.52
CA LEU A 438 11.17 -27.54 8.54
C LEU A 438 10.50 -27.31 9.90
N GLN A 439 11.11 -27.85 10.95
CA GLN A 439 10.79 -27.63 12.37
C GLN A 439 12.07 -27.24 13.12
N TRP A 440 11.97 -26.47 14.20
CA TRP A 440 13.13 -26.06 14.98
C TRP A 440 12.80 -25.93 16.46
N ASP A 441 13.79 -26.22 17.30
CA ASP A 441 13.67 -26.08 18.75
C ASP A 441 13.97 -24.64 19.20
N ARG A 442 13.53 -24.28 20.40
CA ARG A 442 13.77 -22.92 20.96
C ARG A 442 15.26 -22.55 21.05
N PRO A 443 16.19 -23.43 21.47
CA PRO A 443 17.62 -23.10 21.53
C PRO A 443 18.23 -22.70 20.19
N VAL A 444 17.66 -23.16 19.06
CA VAL A 444 18.10 -22.76 17.72
C VAL A 444 17.89 -21.26 17.52
N LEU A 445 16.80 -20.70 18.05
CA LEU A 445 16.52 -19.28 17.96
C LEU A 445 17.58 -18.47 18.73
N ASP A 446 17.93 -18.89 19.94
CA ASP A 446 18.95 -18.21 20.75
C ASP A 446 20.34 -18.31 20.10
N LEU A 447 20.69 -19.47 19.54
CA LEU A 447 21.94 -19.68 18.82
C LEU A 447 22.10 -18.72 17.63
N LEU A 448 21.06 -18.61 16.81
CA LEU A 448 21.05 -17.75 15.63
C LEU A 448 20.98 -16.27 16.01
N ALA A 449 20.28 -15.93 17.09
CA ALA A 449 20.26 -14.57 17.64
C ALA A 449 21.65 -14.11 18.10
N GLY A 450 22.51 -15.03 18.55
CA GLY A 450 23.92 -14.76 18.90
C GLY A 450 24.78 -14.25 17.73
N GLY A 451 24.36 -14.46 16.47
CA GLY A 451 25.01 -13.90 15.29
C GLY A 451 24.66 -12.43 15.00
N TYR A 452 23.89 -11.78 15.88
CA TYR A 452 23.50 -10.39 15.70
C TYR A 452 24.71 -9.44 15.75
N ASN A 453 24.82 -8.58 14.74
CA ASN A 453 25.75 -7.46 14.74
C ASN A 453 24.99 -6.15 14.65
N MET A 454 25.21 -5.28 15.64
CA MET A 454 24.52 -4.00 15.77
C MET A 454 24.71 -3.06 14.57
N HIS A 455 25.90 -3.03 13.96
CA HIS A 455 26.18 -2.15 12.81
C HIS A 455 25.41 -2.56 11.55
N TYR A 456 25.15 -3.86 11.39
CA TYR A 456 24.44 -4.43 10.23
C TYR A 456 22.95 -4.70 10.51
N GLY A 457 22.49 -4.52 11.75
CA GLY A 457 21.10 -4.69 12.15
C GLY A 457 20.55 -6.07 11.79
N ALA A 458 19.30 -6.14 11.32
CA ALA A 458 18.64 -7.39 10.95
C ALA A 458 19.32 -8.14 9.79
N ARG A 459 20.15 -7.46 8.99
CA ARG A 459 20.88 -8.10 7.88
C ARG A 459 21.85 -9.15 8.41
N SER A 460 22.46 -8.91 9.57
CA SER A 460 23.35 -9.89 10.23
C SER A 460 22.63 -11.21 10.52
N ILE A 461 21.40 -11.16 11.02
CA ILE A 461 20.57 -12.34 11.29
C ILE A 461 20.23 -13.09 10.00
N LYS A 462 19.88 -12.37 8.92
CA LYS A 462 19.63 -13.02 7.62
C LYS A 462 20.85 -13.80 7.15
N HIS A 463 22.02 -13.17 7.19
CA HIS A 463 23.26 -13.81 6.82
C HIS A 463 23.62 -14.98 7.74
N GLU A 464 23.35 -14.88 9.04
CA GLU A 464 23.62 -15.98 9.97
C GLU A 464 22.71 -17.19 9.71
N VAL A 465 21.41 -16.96 9.46
CA VAL A 465 20.45 -18.01 9.08
C VAL A 465 20.86 -18.65 7.75
N GLU A 466 21.22 -17.85 6.74
CA GLU A 466 21.70 -18.36 5.46
C GLU A 466 22.97 -19.21 5.65
N ARG A 467 23.94 -18.68 6.40
CA ARG A 467 25.23 -19.32 6.62
C ARG A 467 25.13 -20.64 7.39
N ARG A 468 24.35 -20.68 8.48
CA ARG A 468 24.28 -21.87 9.35
C ARG A 468 23.20 -22.85 8.94
N VAL A 469 22.03 -22.36 8.49
CA VAL A 469 20.87 -23.22 8.21
C VAL A 469 20.80 -23.53 6.72
N VAL A 470 20.75 -22.50 5.87
CA VAL A 470 20.50 -22.68 4.42
C VAL A 470 21.67 -23.39 3.75
N ASN A 471 22.91 -23.08 4.10
CA ASN A 471 24.08 -23.77 3.54
C ASN A 471 24.11 -25.25 3.93
N GLN A 472 23.78 -25.60 5.18
CA GLN A 472 23.71 -26.99 5.61
C GLN A 472 22.55 -27.73 4.92
N LEU A 473 21.39 -27.08 4.77
CA LEU A 473 20.27 -27.61 3.99
C LEU A 473 20.64 -27.87 2.53
N ALA A 474 21.33 -26.93 1.90
CA ALA A 474 21.79 -27.05 0.52
C ALA A 474 22.78 -28.22 0.37
N ALA A 475 23.76 -28.33 1.27
CA ALA A 475 24.73 -29.42 1.27
C ALA A 475 24.07 -30.79 1.51
N ALA A 476 23.12 -30.89 2.45
CA ALA A 476 22.38 -32.12 2.71
C ALA A 476 21.49 -32.54 1.51
N TYR A 477 20.92 -31.56 0.80
CA TYR A 477 20.15 -31.80 -0.41
C TYR A 477 21.03 -32.29 -1.56
N GLU A 478 22.21 -31.69 -1.76
CA GLU A 478 23.17 -32.09 -2.78
C GLU A 478 23.73 -33.51 -2.55
N GLN A 479 23.90 -33.90 -1.29
CA GLN A 479 24.33 -35.26 -0.90
C GLN A 479 23.18 -36.30 -0.93
N GLU A 480 22.00 -35.93 -1.44
CA GLU A 480 20.80 -36.78 -1.51
C GLU A 480 20.36 -37.37 -0.16
N LEU A 481 20.72 -36.71 0.96
CA LEU A 481 20.39 -37.16 2.31
C LEU A 481 18.95 -36.84 2.73
N LEU A 482 18.25 -36.04 1.93
CA LEU A 482 16.91 -35.52 2.21
C LEU A 482 15.86 -36.19 1.30
N PRO A 483 15.11 -37.19 1.79
CA PRO A 483 14.01 -37.77 1.03
C PRO A 483 12.89 -36.74 0.80
N LYS A 484 12.15 -36.89 -0.31
CA LYS A 484 10.99 -36.03 -0.64
C LYS A 484 9.90 -36.20 0.42
N GLY A 485 9.26 -35.09 0.83
CA GLY A 485 8.22 -35.11 1.86
C GLY A 485 8.73 -35.17 3.30
N CYS A 486 10.04 -35.09 3.54
CA CYS A 486 10.60 -35.29 4.86
C CYS A 486 10.31 -34.14 5.84
N ILE A 487 10.26 -34.49 7.12
CA ILE A 487 10.22 -33.52 8.22
C ILE A 487 11.64 -33.40 8.77
N LEU A 488 12.18 -32.18 8.73
CA LEU A 488 13.52 -31.87 9.18
C LEU A 488 13.45 -31.02 10.44
N ARG A 489 14.04 -31.52 11.54
CA ARG A 489 14.14 -30.81 12.81
C ARG A 489 15.54 -30.22 12.97
N LEU A 490 15.59 -28.92 13.30
CA LEU A 490 16.80 -28.21 13.70
C LEU A 490 16.92 -28.28 15.23
N SER A 491 18.05 -28.80 15.72
CA SER A 491 18.39 -28.88 17.14
C SER A 491 19.78 -28.27 17.40
N VAL A 492 20.03 -27.84 18.64
CA VAL A 492 21.35 -27.34 19.07
C VAL A 492 21.99 -28.39 19.96
N GLN A 493 23.25 -28.70 19.69
CA GLN A 493 24.04 -29.50 20.61
C GLN A 493 25.01 -28.60 21.38
N SER A 494 24.93 -28.68 22.70
CA SER A 494 25.98 -28.21 23.59
C SER A 494 26.94 -29.38 23.80
N GLU A 495 28.20 -29.24 23.40
CA GLU A 495 29.24 -30.18 23.84
C GLU A 495 29.65 -29.77 25.25
N ASP A 496 29.27 -30.56 26.25
CA ASP A 496 29.53 -30.29 27.68
C ASP A 496 30.99 -30.57 28.11
N GLN A 497 31.97 -30.51 27.20
CA GLN A 497 33.38 -30.72 27.57
C GLN A 497 34.31 -29.68 26.91
N GLU A 498 34.92 -28.88 27.78
CA GLU A 498 35.93 -27.84 27.55
C GLU A 498 35.42 -26.46 27.11
N GLU A 499 35.76 -25.44 27.92
CA GLU A 499 35.17 -24.08 28.00
C GLU A 499 35.24 -23.18 26.75
N ARG A 500 35.39 -23.69 25.52
CA ARG A 500 35.47 -22.86 24.29
C ARG A 500 34.84 -23.44 23.02
N SER A 501 34.00 -24.47 23.07
CA SER A 501 33.31 -24.94 21.85
C SER A 501 32.09 -24.07 21.52
N THR A 502 32.06 -23.44 20.35
CA THR A 502 30.85 -22.70 19.91
C THR A 502 29.70 -23.69 19.67
N PRO A 503 28.48 -23.46 20.22
CA PRO A 503 27.34 -24.34 20.01
C PRO A 503 27.08 -24.56 18.50
N SER A 504 26.91 -25.83 18.13
CA SER A 504 26.76 -26.25 16.74
C SER A 504 25.30 -26.58 16.41
N LEU A 505 24.89 -26.25 15.18
CA LEU A 505 23.56 -26.55 14.66
C LEU A 505 23.55 -27.98 14.10
N ARG A 506 22.54 -28.77 14.46
CA ARG A 506 22.31 -30.12 13.94
C ARG A 506 20.99 -30.22 13.18
N LEU A 507 20.99 -31.08 12.16
CA LEU A 507 19.82 -31.41 11.35
C LEU A 507 19.45 -32.86 11.55
N GLU A 508 18.20 -33.09 11.96
CA GLU A 508 17.64 -34.42 12.20
C GLU A 508 16.45 -34.65 11.28
N VAL A 509 16.47 -35.74 10.50
CA VAL A 509 15.29 -36.17 9.73
C VAL A 509 14.40 -36.98 10.64
N VAL A 510 13.15 -36.55 10.82
CA VAL A 510 12.13 -37.26 11.58
C VAL A 510 11.39 -38.20 10.64
N GLY A 511 11.53 -39.51 10.84
CA GLY A 511 10.79 -40.54 10.10
C GLY A 511 9.33 -40.65 10.55
N GLU A 512 8.49 -41.33 9.76
CA GLU A 512 7.07 -41.56 10.06
C GLU A 512 6.84 -42.27 11.41
N ASP A 513 7.81 -43.06 11.86
CA ASP A 513 7.80 -43.79 13.14
C ASP A 513 8.31 -42.97 14.34
N SER A 514 8.42 -41.65 14.22
CA SER A 514 9.02 -40.75 15.24
C SER A 514 10.51 -41.02 15.56
N SER A 515 11.17 -41.93 14.84
CA SER A 515 12.62 -42.12 14.91
C SER A 515 13.34 -40.96 14.22
N SER A 516 14.23 -40.26 14.93
CA SER A 516 15.10 -39.24 14.33
C SER A 516 16.41 -39.86 13.83
N ARG A 517 16.77 -39.55 12.57
CA ARG A 517 18.08 -39.89 12.00
C ARG A 517 18.91 -38.62 11.87
N MET A 518 20.07 -38.60 12.52
CA MET A 518 21.03 -37.50 12.40
C MET A 518 21.63 -37.46 10.99
N LEU A 519 21.73 -36.26 10.43
CA LEU A 519 22.40 -36.03 9.15
C LEU A 519 23.88 -35.74 9.36
N ASP A 520 24.73 -36.68 8.98
CA ASP A 520 26.18 -36.45 8.90
C ASP A 520 26.52 -35.79 7.56
N ILE A 521 26.45 -34.46 7.52
CA ILE A 521 26.82 -33.67 6.34
C ILE A 521 28.34 -33.68 6.23
N ARG A 522 28.86 -34.37 5.21
CA ARG A 522 30.32 -34.37 4.96
C ARG A 522 30.73 -33.04 4.32
N PRO A 523 31.93 -32.50 4.62
CA PRO A 523 32.45 -31.37 3.86
C PRO A 523 32.59 -31.75 2.38
N PRO A 524 32.49 -30.77 1.46
CA PRO A 524 32.58 -31.03 0.03
C PRO A 524 33.89 -31.78 -0.30
N LEU A 525 33.78 -32.80 -1.14
CA LEU A 525 34.93 -33.58 -1.60
C LEU A 525 35.89 -32.65 -2.35
N SER A 526 37.15 -32.56 -1.89
CA SER A 526 38.22 -31.91 -2.63
C SER A 526 38.39 -32.62 -3.98
N PRO A 527 38.57 -31.93 -5.11
CA PRO A 527 38.76 -32.56 -6.42
C PRO A 527 40.05 -33.39 -6.56
N GLU A 528 40.82 -33.56 -5.49
CA GLU A 528 42.07 -34.34 -5.45
C GLU A 528 41.90 -35.77 -4.87
N HIS A 529 40.67 -36.22 -4.64
CA HIS A 529 40.37 -37.59 -4.17
C HIS A 529 39.38 -38.34 -5.05
#